data_AF-A0A7C8AFS2-F1
#
_entry.id   AF-A0A7C8AFS2-F1
#
_cell.length_a   1.000
_cell.length_b   1.000
_cell.length_c   1.000
_cell.angle_alpha   90.00
_cell.angle_beta   90.00
_cell.angle_gamma   90.00
#
_symmetry.space_group_name_H-M   'P 1'
#
loop_
_entity.id
_entity.type
_entity.pdbx_description
1 polymer ?
#
loop_
_entity_poly.entity_id
_entity_poly.type
_entity_poly.pdbx_seq_one_letter_code
_entity_poly.pdbx_strand_id
1 'polypeptide(L)'
;LDQPMARDLRFIIGNLRIAVELERIGDQAVNIAQRTRTLNSHPPLPRNLHLEELGDTALDMLRTVISSFVNQNADLATDVCKMDDVADDLNYRILKDALDYMASEVPAVQRSVETIIAARCLERAADQATNIAESVIFMVKGVNIKHHCQAMKESE
;
A
#
# COMPACT_ATOMS: atom_id res chain seq x y z
N LEU A 1 -2.88 26.14 27.90
CA LEU A 1 -2.66 24.84 28.57
C LEU A 1 -1.91 23.94 27.59
N ASP A 2 -0.58 23.93 27.65
CA ASP A 2 0.18 22.81 27.11
C ASP A 2 -0.01 21.65 28.08
N GLN A 3 -0.78 20.64 27.70
CA GLN A 3 -0.84 19.38 28.42
C GLN A 3 0.17 18.42 27.75
N PRO A 4 1.43 18.34 28.23
CA PRO A 4 2.43 17.43 27.65
C PRO A 4 1.93 15.98 27.56
N MET A 5 1.05 15.57 28.48
CA MET A 5 0.36 14.27 28.47
C MET A 5 -0.42 13.97 27.20
N ALA A 6 -1.00 14.98 26.53
CA ALA A 6 -1.75 14.77 25.30
C ALA A 6 -0.82 14.39 24.14
N ARG A 7 0.37 15.00 24.07
CA ARG A 7 1.38 14.66 23.06
C ARG A 7 1.92 13.26 23.29
N ASP A 8 2.23 12.91 24.53
CA ASP A 8 2.75 11.59 24.90
C ASP A 8 1.72 10.50 24.61
N LEU A 9 0.44 10.74 24.90
CA LEU A 9 -0.64 9.80 24.61
C LEU A 9 -0.85 9.61 23.10
N ARG A 10 -0.81 10.71 22.31
CA ARG A 10 -0.88 10.59 20.84
C ARG A 10 0.29 9.80 20.29
N PHE A 11 1.49 9.98 20.84
CA PHE A 11 2.66 9.22 20.44
C PHE A 11 2.47 7.73 20.73
N ILE A 12 2.07 7.35 21.95
CA ILE A 12 1.83 5.95 22.32
C ILE A 12 0.75 5.30 21.43
N ILE A 13 -0.38 5.98 21.24
CA ILE A 13 -1.48 5.48 20.41
C ILE A 13 -1.06 5.36 18.94
N GLY A 14 -0.33 6.35 18.42
CA GLY A 14 0.19 6.34 17.06
C GLY A 14 1.14 5.18 16.82
N ASN A 15 2.08 4.94 17.73
CA ASN A 15 3.00 3.79 17.66
C ASN A 15 2.25 2.46 17.65
N LEU A 16 1.22 2.29 18.50
CA LEU A 16 0.43 1.06 18.52
C LEU A 16 -0.30 0.82 17.19
N ARG A 17 -0.87 1.87 16.59
CA ARG A 17 -1.54 1.77 15.28
C ARG A 17 -0.55 1.40 14.18
N ILE A 18 0.60 2.08 14.14
CA ILE A 18 1.65 1.84 13.15
C ILE A 18 2.20 0.42 13.25
N ALA A 19 2.38 -0.11 14.46
CA ALA A 19 2.83 -1.49 14.64
C ALA A 19 1.87 -2.53 14.04
N VAL A 20 0.56 -2.30 14.14
CA VAL A 20 -0.47 -3.16 13.53
C VAL A 20 -0.42 -3.07 12.00
N GLU A 21 -0.29 -1.88 11.44
CA GLU A 21 -0.19 -1.75 9.98
C GLU A 21 1.11 -2.37 9.44
N LEU A 22 2.24 -2.25 10.14
CA LEU A 22 3.49 -2.93 9.72
C LEU A 22 3.37 -4.46 9.72
N GLU A 23 2.66 -5.03 10.70
CA GLU A 23 2.41 -6.48 10.75
C GLU A 23 1.58 -6.95 9.55
N ARG A 24 0.51 -6.21 9.23
CA ARG A 24 -0.34 -6.47 8.07
C ARG A 24 0.42 -6.34 6.73
N ILE A 25 1.45 -5.49 6.64
CA ILE A 25 2.31 -5.38 5.45
C ILE A 25 3.15 -6.64 5.34
N GLY A 26 3.69 -7.11 6.47
CA GLY A 26 4.36 -8.41 6.56
C GLY A 26 3.49 -9.56 6.05
N ASP A 27 2.22 -9.59 6.45
CA ASP A 27 1.25 -10.58 5.97
C ASP A 27 1.04 -10.51 4.45
N GLN A 28 0.96 -9.30 3.87
CA GLN A 28 0.89 -9.16 2.40
C GLN A 28 2.15 -9.70 1.73
N ALA A 29 3.33 -9.45 2.29
CA ALA A 29 4.59 -9.99 1.76
C ALA A 29 4.63 -11.52 1.80
N VAL A 30 4.14 -12.14 2.89
CA VAL A 30 3.99 -13.60 2.99
C VAL A 30 3.04 -14.13 1.92
N ASN A 31 1.90 -13.48 1.73
CA ASN A 31 0.93 -13.87 0.70
C ASN A 31 1.54 -13.81 -0.70
N ILE A 32 2.25 -12.72 -1.05
CA ILE A 32 2.96 -12.59 -2.33
C ILE A 32 3.97 -13.73 -2.51
N ALA A 33 4.79 -14.02 -1.50
CA ALA A 33 5.77 -15.11 -1.56
C ALA A 33 5.12 -16.47 -1.82
N GLN A 34 3.94 -16.74 -1.24
CA GLN A 34 3.18 -17.97 -1.51
C GLN A 34 2.68 -18.03 -2.96
N ARG A 35 2.16 -16.93 -3.53
CA ARG A 35 1.74 -16.86 -4.94
C ARG A 35 2.90 -17.08 -5.89
N THR A 36 4.06 -16.48 -5.61
CA THR A 36 5.28 -16.63 -6.41
C THR A 36 5.72 -18.10 -6.49
N ARG A 37 5.57 -18.88 -5.40
CA ARG A 37 5.88 -20.32 -5.44
C ARG A 37 4.96 -21.09 -6.39
N THR A 38 3.67 -20.78 -6.39
CA THR A 38 2.69 -21.37 -7.33
C THR A 38 2.96 -20.95 -8.77
N LEU A 39 3.30 -19.69 -9.02
CA LEU A 39 3.62 -19.19 -10.35
C LEU A 39 4.88 -19.85 -10.91
N ASN A 40 5.91 -20.03 -10.09
CA ASN A 40 7.17 -20.67 -10.49
C ASN A 40 7.05 -22.16 -10.82
N SER A 41 5.95 -22.84 -10.44
CA SER A 41 5.70 -24.23 -10.84
C SER A 41 5.00 -24.35 -12.21
N HIS A 42 4.76 -23.24 -12.89
CA HIS A 42 4.12 -23.19 -14.20
C HIS A 42 5.00 -22.41 -15.20
N PRO A 43 4.75 -22.51 -16.52
CA PRO A 43 5.44 -21.66 -17.48
C PRO A 43 5.25 -20.17 -17.16
N PRO A 44 6.23 -19.31 -17.45
CA PRO A 44 6.13 -17.89 -17.14
C PRO A 44 4.99 -17.23 -17.93
N LEU A 45 4.37 -16.23 -17.31
CA LEU A 45 3.51 -15.29 -18.01
C LEU A 45 4.37 -14.25 -18.76
N PRO A 46 3.81 -13.56 -19.76
CA PRO A 46 4.43 -12.36 -20.30
C PRO A 46 4.76 -11.36 -19.19
N ARG A 47 5.87 -10.63 -19.36
CA ARG A 47 6.27 -9.59 -18.43
C ARG A 47 5.17 -8.52 -18.35
N ASN A 48 4.73 -8.21 -17.13
CA ASN A 48 3.76 -7.14 -16.87
C ASN A 48 4.50 -5.94 -16.24
N LEU A 49 4.63 -4.85 -17.00
CA LEU A 49 5.30 -3.62 -16.55
C LEU A 49 4.56 -2.92 -15.41
N HIS A 50 3.23 -2.93 -15.45
CA HIS A 50 2.40 -2.33 -14.40
C HIS A 50 2.58 -3.03 -13.05
N LEU A 51 2.78 -4.35 -13.05
CA LEU A 51 3.05 -5.12 -11.83
C LEU A 51 4.39 -4.74 -11.20
N GLU A 52 5.43 -4.54 -12.02
CA GLU A 52 6.73 -4.08 -11.53
C GLU A 52 6.63 -2.66 -10.97
N GLU A 53 5.96 -1.76 -11.69
CA GLU A 53 5.73 -0.37 -11.27
C GLU A 53 4.89 -0.28 -9.98
N LEU A 54 3.90 -1.16 -9.80
CA LEU A 54 3.12 -1.25 -8.56
C LEU A 54 4.00 -1.71 -7.39
N GLY A 55 4.89 -2.67 -7.65
CA GLY A 55 5.86 -3.13 -6.65
C GLY A 55 6.79 -2.02 -6.17
N ASP A 56 7.35 -1.26 -7.11
CA ASP A 56 8.22 -0.12 -6.82
C ASP A 56 7.45 1.00 -6.08
N THR A 57 6.23 1.31 -6.53
CA THR A 57 5.36 2.32 -5.90
C THR A 57 5.05 1.96 -4.45
N ALA A 58 4.63 0.71 -4.18
CA ALA A 58 4.33 0.26 -2.83
C ALA A 58 5.57 0.29 -1.91
N LEU A 59 6.74 -0.07 -2.44
CA LEU A 59 8.02 0.02 -1.70
C LEU A 59 8.40 1.47 -1.38
N ASP A 60 8.20 2.39 -2.32
CA ASP A 60 8.51 3.79 -2.12
C ASP A 60 7.53 4.47 -1.17
N MET A 61 6.25 4.10 -1.19
CA MET A 61 5.27 4.51 -0.17
C MET A 61 5.70 4.06 1.22
N LEU A 62 6.12 2.80 1.37
CA LEU A 62 6.59 2.25 2.64
C LEU A 62 7.86 2.97 3.14
N ARG A 63 8.84 3.19 2.26
CA ARG A 63 10.07 3.92 2.60
C ARG A 63 9.76 5.35 3.05
N THR A 64 8.90 6.03 2.30
CA THR A 64 8.53 7.42 2.55
C THR A 64 7.77 7.55 3.87
N VAL A 65 6.83 6.64 4.15
CA VAL A 65 6.07 6.69 5.40
C VAL A 65 6.91 6.33 6.63
N ILE A 66 7.87 5.41 6.50
CA ILE A 66 8.83 5.12 7.58
C ILE A 66 9.70 6.35 7.84
N SER A 67 10.20 7.01 6.78
CA SER A 67 10.96 8.25 6.92
C SER A 67 10.13 9.35 7.57
N SER A 68 8.87 9.50 7.16
CA SER A 68 7.90 10.43 7.75
C SER A 68 7.73 10.18 9.25
N PHE A 69 7.53 8.92 9.65
CA PHE A 69 7.36 8.54 11.04
C PHE A 69 8.61 8.82 11.88
N VAL A 70 9.78 8.36 11.44
CA VAL A 70 11.06 8.52 12.17
C VAL A 70 11.40 9.99 12.37
N ASN A 71 11.20 10.81 11.34
CA ASN A 71 11.51 12.23 11.36
C ASN A 71 10.36 13.10 11.88
N GLN A 72 9.22 12.51 12.26
CA GLN A 72 7.99 13.23 12.62
C GLN A 72 7.59 14.29 11.58
N ASN A 73 7.76 13.96 10.30
CA ASN A 73 7.53 14.87 9.18
C ASN A 73 6.17 14.58 8.54
N ALA A 74 5.18 15.41 8.87
CA ALA A 74 3.81 15.28 8.37
C ALA A 74 3.65 15.56 6.86
N ASP A 75 4.59 16.27 6.23
CA ASP A 75 4.49 16.60 4.81
C ASP A 75 4.87 15.38 3.94
N LEU A 76 5.88 14.62 4.36
CA LEU A 76 6.18 13.31 3.76
C LEU A 76 5.01 12.32 3.88
N ALA A 77 4.26 12.37 4.99
CA ALA A 77 3.04 11.57 5.13
C ALA A 77 1.95 12.02 4.15
N THR A 78 1.82 13.33 3.91
CA THR A 78 0.90 13.85 2.90
C THR A 78 1.29 13.40 1.49
N ASP A 79 2.57 13.31 1.18
CA ASP A 79 3.03 12.82 -0.13
C ASP A 79 2.71 11.34 -0.33
N VAL A 80 2.83 10.49 0.71
CA VAL A 80 2.39 9.08 0.65
C VAL A 80 0.92 8.98 0.26
N CYS A 81 0.06 9.83 0.83
CA CYS A 81 -1.36 9.83 0.49
C CYS A 81 -1.65 10.14 -0.99
N LYS A 82 -0.78 10.91 -1.67
CA LYS A 82 -0.92 11.19 -3.11
C LYS A 82 -0.45 10.03 -3.99
N MET A 83 0.47 9.21 -3.48
CA MET A 83 0.99 8.04 -4.20
C MET A 83 -0.04 6.89 -4.26
N ASP A 84 -0.99 6.87 -3.33
CA ASP A 84 -2.07 5.89 -3.22
C ASP A 84 -2.86 5.74 -4.53
N ASP A 85 -3.21 6.86 -5.17
CA ASP A 85 -3.98 6.86 -6.42
C ASP A 85 -3.21 6.21 -7.59
N VAL A 86 -1.87 6.31 -7.57
CA VAL A 86 -1.01 5.65 -8.56
C VAL A 86 -1.05 4.13 -8.33
N ALA A 87 -0.99 3.68 -7.08
CA ALA A 87 -1.07 2.26 -6.74
C ALA A 87 -2.44 1.65 -7.14
N ASP A 88 -3.53 2.38 -6.87
CA ASP A 88 -4.89 1.98 -7.26
C ASP A 88 -5.05 1.83 -8.77
N ASP A 89 -4.60 2.83 -9.54
CA ASP A 89 -4.66 2.80 -11.01
C ASP A 89 -3.82 1.65 -11.59
N LEU A 90 -2.62 1.43 -11.08
CA LEU A 90 -1.76 0.32 -11.52
C LEU A 90 -2.42 -1.04 -11.24
N ASN A 91 -3.01 -1.23 -10.06
CA ASN A 91 -3.74 -2.46 -9.72
C ASN A 91 -4.91 -2.70 -10.66
N TYR A 92 -5.65 -1.65 -11.04
CA TYR A 92 -6.73 -1.73 -12.02
C TYR A 92 -6.22 -2.10 -13.43
N ARG A 93 -5.10 -1.53 -13.87
CA ARG A 93 -4.47 -1.86 -15.17
C ARG A 93 -4.00 -3.31 -15.21
N ILE A 94 -3.38 -3.81 -14.14
CA ILE A 94 -2.95 -5.22 -14.04
C ILE A 94 -4.15 -6.17 -14.15
N LEU A 95 -5.28 -5.82 -13.51
CA LEU A 95 -6.51 -6.60 -13.63
C LEU A 95 -6.99 -6.67 -15.10
N LYS A 96 -6.99 -5.54 -15.82
CA LYS A 96 -7.34 -5.52 -17.25
C LYS A 96 -6.40 -6.38 -18.08
N ASP A 97 -5.09 -6.20 -17.94
CA ASP A 97 -4.09 -6.97 -18.68
C ASP A 97 -4.27 -8.48 -18.45
N ALA A 98 -4.54 -8.88 -17.21
CA ALA A 98 -4.79 -10.27 -16.85
C ALA A 98 -6.08 -10.81 -17.49
N LEU A 99 -7.16 -10.01 -17.53
CA LEU A 99 -8.42 -10.40 -18.18
C LEU A 99 -8.25 -10.58 -19.69
N ASP A 100 -7.55 -9.66 -20.35
CA ASP A 100 -7.28 -9.73 -21.79
C ASP A 100 -6.43 -10.96 -22.13
N TYR A 101 -5.46 -11.28 -21.28
CA TYR A 101 -4.63 -12.47 -21.44
C TYR A 101 -5.44 -13.76 -21.24
N MET A 102 -6.32 -13.82 -20.24
CA MET A 102 -7.22 -14.96 -20.01
C MET A 102 -8.21 -15.17 -21.17
N ALA A 103 -8.68 -14.09 -21.81
CA ALA A 103 -9.55 -14.17 -22.97
C ALA A 103 -8.83 -14.72 -24.21
N SER A 104 -7.53 -14.48 -24.32
CA SER A 104 -6.70 -14.88 -25.47
C SER A 104 -6.15 -16.31 -25.34
N GLU A 105 -5.82 -16.77 -24.13
CA GLU A 105 -5.20 -18.08 -23.89
C GLU A 105 -5.83 -18.83 -22.70
N VAL A 106 -6.60 -19.90 -22.96
CA VAL A 106 -7.28 -20.69 -21.91
C VAL A 106 -6.34 -21.27 -20.83
N PRO A 107 -5.10 -21.74 -21.13
CA PRO A 107 -4.15 -22.21 -20.12
C PRO A 107 -3.59 -21.11 -19.19
N ALA A 108 -4.04 -19.85 -19.32
CA ALA A 108 -3.57 -18.72 -18.54
C ALA A 108 -4.35 -18.45 -17.25
N VAL A 109 -5.57 -18.98 -17.10
CA VAL A 109 -6.52 -18.56 -16.05
C VAL A 109 -5.92 -18.64 -14.65
N GLN A 110 -5.39 -19.81 -14.26
CA GLN A 110 -4.84 -20.00 -12.91
C GLN A 110 -3.69 -19.04 -12.62
N ARG A 111 -2.72 -18.90 -13.53
CA ARG A 111 -1.56 -18.00 -13.36
C ARG A 111 -1.99 -16.53 -13.31
N SER A 112 -2.97 -16.15 -14.13
CA SER A 112 -3.51 -14.79 -14.16
C SER A 112 -4.19 -14.44 -12.84
N VAL A 113 -4.96 -15.38 -12.26
CA VAL A 113 -5.58 -15.22 -10.94
C VAL A 113 -4.52 -15.07 -9.84
N GLU A 114 -3.50 -15.92 -9.81
CA GLU A 114 -2.41 -15.80 -8.82
C GLU A 114 -1.69 -14.43 -8.94
N THR A 115 -1.53 -13.92 -10.17
CA THR A 115 -0.92 -12.60 -10.44
C THR A 115 -1.82 -11.46 -9.96
N ILE A 116 -3.14 -11.53 -10.21
CA ILE A 116 -4.12 -10.56 -9.71
C ILE A 116 -4.10 -10.51 -8.18
N ILE A 117 -4.02 -11.68 -7.53
CA ILE A 117 -3.94 -11.74 -6.07
C ILE A 117 -2.64 -11.10 -5.56
N ALA A 118 -1.51 -11.34 -6.23
CA ALA A 118 -0.25 -10.71 -5.86
C ALA A 118 -0.29 -9.17 -6.03
N ALA A 119 -0.88 -8.67 -7.12
CA ALA A 119 -1.09 -7.23 -7.34
C ALA A 119 -1.96 -6.60 -6.24
N ARG A 120 -3.06 -7.27 -5.87
CA ARG A 120 -3.92 -6.82 -4.75
C ARG A 120 -3.18 -6.83 -3.41
N CYS A 121 -2.26 -7.77 -3.17
CA CYS A 121 -1.44 -7.73 -1.96
C CYS A 121 -0.49 -6.52 -1.94
N LEU A 122 0.03 -6.10 -3.09
CA LEU A 122 0.84 -4.87 -3.18
C LEU A 122 0.00 -3.62 -2.94
N GLU A 123 -1.18 -3.51 -3.55
CA GLU A 123 -2.12 -2.41 -3.29
C GLU A 123 -2.54 -2.35 -1.82
N ARG A 124 -2.84 -3.50 -1.20
CA ARG A 124 -3.10 -3.55 0.25
C ARG A 124 -1.91 -3.14 1.12
N ALA A 125 -0.67 -3.30 0.65
CA ALA A 125 0.51 -2.81 1.36
C ALA A 125 0.65 -1.29 1.20
N ALA A 126 0.31 -0.75 0.03
CA ALA A 126 0.20 0.69 -0.22
C ALA A 126 -0.87 1.35 0.68
N ASP A 127 -2.06 0.78 0.75
CA ASP A 127 -3.17 1.26 1.59
C ASP A 127 -2.79 1.29 3.09
N GLN A 128 -2.02 0.29 3.54
CA GLN A 128 -1.47 0.28 4.90
C GLN A 128 -0.39 1.34 5.12
N ALA A 129 0.43 1.65 4.11
CA ALA A 129 1.34 2.78 4.18
C ALA A 129 0.56 4.11 4.30
N THR A 130 -0.58 4.25 3.61
CA THR A 130 -1.50 5.39 3.77
C THR A 130 -2.05 5.46 5.21
N ASN A 131 -2.46 4.35 5.81
CA ASN A 131 -2.91 4.30 7.22
C ASN A 131 -1.80 4.71 8.23
N ILE A 132 -0.55 4.33 7.95
CA ILE A 132 0.60 4.79 8.74
C ILE A 132 0.78 6.30 8.56
N ALA A 133 0.64 6.83 7.35
CA ALA A 133 0.77 8.25 7.06
C ALA A 133 -0.27 9.09 7.82
N GLU A 134 -1.53 8.64 7.83
CA GLU A 134 -2.59 9.25 8.64
C GLU A 134 -2.23 9.25 10.15
N SER A 135 -1.65 8.15 10.63
CA SER A 135 -1.21 8.03 12.03
C SER A 135 -0.06 8.99 12.36
N VAL A 136 0.88 9.20 11.44
CA VAL A 136 1.96 10.19 11.61
C VAL A 136 1.39 11.61 11.64
N ILE A 137 0.47 11.94 10.74
CA ILE A 137 -0.18 13.27 10.72
C ILE A 137 -0.94 13.52 12.03
N PHE A 138 -1.66 12.52 12.54
CA PHE A 138 -2.31 12.60 13.84
C PHE A 138 -1.32 12.82 14.99
N MET A 139 -0.19 12.09 15.00
CA MET A 139 0.85 12.26 16.02
C MET A 139 1.43 13.68 16.04
N VAL A 140 1.77 14.21 14.85
CA VAL A 140 2.48 15.48 14.69
C VAL A 140 1.53 16.68 14.81
N LYS A 141 0.48 16.71 13.99
CA LYS A 141 -0.45 17.84 13.87
C LYS A 141 -1.60 17.76 14.87
N GLY A 142 -1.88 16.58 15.43
CA GLY A 142 -3.02 16.38 16.33
C GLY A 142 -4.38 16.33 15.64
N VAL A 143 -4.39 16.37 14.31
CA VAL A 143 -5.59 16.36 13.48
C VAL A 143 -5.86 14.93 13.05
N ASN A 144 -7.11 14.48 13.22
CA ASN A 144 -7.54 13.20 12.70
C ASN A 144 -8.00 13.39 11.26
N ILE A 145 -7.21 12.88 10.32
CA ILE A 145 -7.50 12.92 8.88
C ILE A 145 -7.90 11.55 8.33
N LYS A 146 -8.45 10.67 9.19
CA LYS A 146 -8.92 9.35 8.74
C LYS A 146 -9.87 9.49 7.56
N HIS A 147 -9.61 8.76 6.49
CA HIS A 147 -10.36 8.82 5.23
C HIS A 147 -10.28 10.18 4.50
N HIS A 148 -9.47 11.13 4.99
CA HIS A 148 -9.29 12.44 4.34
C HIS A 148 -8.19 12.40 3.28
N CYS A 149 -7.25 11.47 3.35
CA CYS A 149 -6.42 11.16 2.18
C CYS A 149 -7.26 10.63 1.01
N GLN A 150 -8.43 10.03 1.31
CA GLN A 150 -9.48 9.71 0.33
C GLN A 150 -10.45 10.86 0.03
N ALA A 151 -10.67 11.81 0.93
CA ALA A 151 -11.58 12.96 0.69
C ALA A 151 -10.92 14.15 -0.04
N MET A 152 -9.59 14.31 0.04
CA MET A 152 -8.85 15.21 -0.86
C MET A 152 -9.02 14.82 -2.33
N LYS A 153 -9.52 13.60 -2.60
CA LYS A 153 -9.88 13.05 -3.93
C LYS A 153 -11.17 13.66 -4.54
N GLU A 154 -12.03 14.35 -3.76
CA GLU A 154 -13.32 14.90 -4.26
C GLU A 154 -13.32 16.43 -4.46
N SER A 155 -12.21 17.11 -4.16
CA SER A 155 -12.12 18.59 -4.17
C SER A 155 -11.26 19.16 -5.31
N GLU A 156 -10.83 18.32 -6.26
CA GLU A 156 -10.16 18.70 -7.53
C GLU A 156 -11.06 18.35 -8.73
#